data_AF-A0A382FVU0-F1
#
_entry.id   AF-A0A382FVU0-F1
#
_cell.length_a   1.000
_cell.length_b   1.000
_cell.length_c   1.000
_cell.angle_alpha   90.00
_cell.angle_beta   90.00
_cell.angle_gamma   90.00
#
_symmetry.space_group_name_H-M   'P 1'
#
loop_
_entity.id
_entity.type
_entity.pdbx_description
1 polymer ?
#
loop_
_entity_poly.entity_id
_entity_poly.type
_entity_poly.pdbx_seq_one_letter_code
_entity_poly.pdbx_strand_id
1 'polypeptide(L)'
;PQYKDTPLEVLYNKLPEAGQARVMVMNAGTCYSEHADIDDRYHLTLEAESSYLIDMDSDFMHCTTINNTVSLMNGSTIHTAANFGHIPRAELVVRKLLKHNTLKDPVNINLTTRYDVFVERYRFDIVFSPWLNRASKKGIIDNFEPRSETEMNLQLEKSYIDEFKGLIEFANLPMELKID
;
A
#
# COMPACT_ATOMS: atom_id res chain seq x y z
N PRO A 1 -27.44 0.56 1.74
CA PRO A 1 -26.00 0.54 2.06
C PRO A 1 -25.78 0.69 3.57
N GLN A 2 -24.78 0.01 4.15
CA GLN A 2 -24.59 -0.15 5.60
C GLN A 2 -24.28 1.15 6.37
N TYR A 3 -23.81 2.20 5.69
CA TYR A 3 -23.36 3.45 6.32
C TYR A 3 -24.07 4.71 5.81
N LYS A 4 -25.19 4.52 5.09
CA LYS A 4 -25.96 5.63 4.52
C LYS A 4 -26.49 6.54 5.63
N ASP A 5 -26.49 7.85 5.39
CA ASP A 5 -26.97 8.89 6.29
C ASP A 5 -26.17 8.98 7.61
N THR A 6 -24.88 8.58 7.59
CA THR A 6 -23.97 8.65 8.74
C THR A 6 -22.84 9.66 8.51
N PRO A 7 -22.19 10.18 9.57
CA PRO A 7 -20.97 10.97 9.43
C PRO A 7 -19.86 10.26 8.66
N LEU A 8 -19.81 8.92 8.70
CA LEU A 8 -18.84 8.13 7.96
C LEU A 8 -19.07 8.21 6.45
N GLU A 9 -20.33 8.17 5.98
CA GLU A 9 -20.64 8.39 4.55
C GLU A 9 -20.25 9.80 4.10
N VAL A 10 -20.56 10.82 4.92
CA VAL A 10 -20.21 12.21 4.61
C VAL A 10 -18.69 12.38 4.50
N LEU A 11 -17.92 11.76 5.40
CA LEU A 11 -16.46 11.77 5.33
C LEU A 11 -15.96 11.02 4.10
N TYR A 12 -16.43 9.78 3.90
CA TYR A 12 -15.99 8.91 2.81
C TYR A 12 -16.20 9.56 1.44
N ASN A 13 -17.36 10.18 1.22
CA ASN A 13 -17.70 10.84 -0.05
C ASN A 13 -16.88 12.12 -0.32
N LYS A 14 -16.15 12.65 0.67
CA LYS A 14 -15.23 13.78 0.49
C LYS A 14 -13.82 13.35 0.12
N LEU A 15 -13.48 12.07 0.28
CA LEU A 15 -12.15 11.56 -0.03
C LEU A 15 -12.04 11.26 -1.54
N PRO A 16 -11.09 11.88 -2.26
CA PRO A 16 -10.86 11.56 -3.67
C PRO A 16 -10.45 10.10 -3.83
N GLU A 17 -11.01 9.42 -4.84
CA GLU A 17 -10.60 8.05 -5.21
C GLU A 17 -10.71 7.07 -4.00
N ALA A 18 -11.72 7.25 -3.14
CA ALA A 18 -11.90 6.43 -1.95
C ALA A 18 -12.19 4.97 -2.28
N GLY A 19 -11.32 4.09 -1.81
CA GLY A 19 -11.47 2.64 -1.84
C GLY A 19 -11.88 2.08 -0.48
N GLN A 20 -11.46 0.85 -0.18
CA GLN A 20 -11.84 0.19 1.07
C GLN A 20 -11.47 1.01 2.31
N ALA A 21 -12.44 1.18 3.20
CA ALA A 21 -12.26 1.77 4.53
C ALA A 21 -12.22 0.68 5.61
N ARG A 22 -11.29 0.78 6.56
CA ARG A 22 -11.18 -0.11 7.72
C ARG A 22 -10.67 0.63 8.95
N VAL A 23 -11.06 0.20 10.14
CA VAL A 23 -10.41 0.62 11.38
C VAL A 23 -9.23 -0.32 11.64
N MET A 24 -8.03 0.24 11.75
CA MET A 24 -6.83 -0.48 12.14
C MET A 24 -6.53 -0.23 13.61
N VAL A 25 -6.39 -1.31 14.39
CA VAL A 25 -6.07 -1.24 15.82
C VAL A 25 -4.71 -1.87 16.06
N MET A 26 -3.84 -1.16 16.79
CA MET A 26 -2.50 -1.59 17.17
C MET A 26 -2.36 -1.53 18.70
N ASN A 27 -1.99 -2.66 19.30
CA ASN A 27 -1.83 -2.76 20.75
C ASN A 27 -0.65 -1.91 21.26
N ALA A 28 -0.74 -1.51 22.52
CA ALA A 28 0.36 -0.86 23.24
C ALA A 28 1.65 -1.71 23.18
N GLY A 29 2.79 -1.06 22.96
CA GLY A 29 4.11 -1.72 22.91
C GLY A 29 4.36 -2.56 21.66
N THR A 30 3.60 -2.36 20.58
CA THR A 30 3.77 -3.12 19.33
C THR A 30 4.13 -2.22 18.15
N CYS A 31 4.76 -2.81 17.14
CA CYS A 31 4.99 -2.19 15.84
C CYS A 31 4.76 -3.22 14.72
N TYR A 32 4.57 -2.72 13.50
CA TYR A 32 4.61 -3.57 12.31
C TYR A 32 6.06 -3.71 11.82
N SER A 33 6.34 -4.78 11.07
CA SER A 33 7.51 -4.79 10.20
C SER A 33 7.39 -3.66 9.18
N GLU A 34 8.53 -3.09 8.79
CA GLU A 34 8.54 -2.13 7.70
C GLU A 34 8.03 -2.77 6.40
N HIS A 35 7.32 -1.98 5.61
CA HIS A 35 6.76 -2.37 4.33
C HIS A 35 6.43 -1.12 3.51
N ALA A 36 6.07 -1.30 2.25
CA ALA A 36 5.36 -0.30 1.48
C ALA A 36 4.06 -0.91 0.94
N ASP A 37 3.18 -0.03 0.49
CA ASP A 37 1.87 -0.37 -0.04
C ASP A 37 1.77 0.00 -1.52
N ILE A 38 1.02 -0.81 -2.26
CA ILE A 38 0.73 -0.52 -3.66
C ILE A 38 -0.14 0.73 -3.85
N ASP A 39 -0.93 1.11 -2.85
CA ASP A 39 -1.81 2.28 -2.85
C ASP A 39 -1.46 3.28 -1.74
N ASP A 40 -1.78 4.55 -1.98
CA ASP A 40 -1.76 5.58 -0.94
C ASP A 40 -2.94 5.41 0.01
N ARG A 41 -2.82 5.95 1.22
CA ARG A 41 -3.82 5.76 2.26
C ARG A 41 -4.18 7.07 2.95
N TYR A 42 -5.47 7.28 3.15
CA TYR A 42 -5.98 8.33 4.03
C TYR A 42 -6.04 7.80 5.45
N HIS A 43 -5.56 8.60 6.40
CA HIS A 43 -5.47 8.27 7.82
C HIS A 43 -6.23 9.30 8.65
N LEU A 44 -7.10 8.82 9.53
CA LEU A 44 -7.75 9.61 10.58
C LEU A 44 -7.55 8.91 11.92
N THR A 45 -6.80 9.55 12.82
CA THR A 45 -6.57 9.02 14.17
C THR A 45 -7.82 9.13 15.03
N LEU A 46 -8.29 8.00 15.56
CA LEU A 46 -9.46 7.89 16.44
C LEU A 46 -9.04 7.78 17.91
N GLU A 47 -7.96 7.04 18.17
CA GLU A 47 -7.37 6.83 19.49
C GLU A 47 -5.86 6.67 19.33
N ALA A 48 -5.07 7.36 20.14
CA ALA A 48 -3.61 7.30 20.07
C ALA A 48 -2.99 7.89 21.34
N GLU A 49 -1.86 7.31 21.74
CA GLU A 49 -0.94 7.90 22.72
C GLU A 49 0.48 7.50 22.34
N SER A 50 1.40 8.46 22.25
CA SER A 50 2.81 8.21 21.94
C SER A 50 3.01 7.22 20.78
N SER A 51 2.20 7.36 19.72
CA SER A 51 2.19 6.45 18.58
C SER A 51 2.44 7.20 17.27
N TYR A 52 3.07 6.51 16.31
CA TYR A 52 3.66 7.14 15.14
C TYR A 52 3.45 6.30 13.88
N LEU A 53 3.27 6.98 12.75
CA LEU A 53 3.62 6.46 11.42
C LEU A 53 5.05 6.89 11.13
N ILE A 54 5.95 5.95 10.87
CA ILE A 54 7.38 6.21 10.71
C ILE A 54 7.74 6.00 9.25
N ASP A 55 8.30 7.03 8.63
CA ASP A 55 8.88 7.00 7.30
C ASP A 55 10.34 6.54 7.42
N MET A 56 10.63 5.36 6.88
CA MET A 56 11.96 4.72 6.96
C MET A 56 12.91 5.25 5.89
N ASP A 57 12.42 5.92 4.85
CA ASP A 57 13.25 6.52 3.80
C ASP A 57 13.85 7.85 4.29
N SER A 58 13.16 8.56 5.19
CA SER A 58 13.57 9.87 5.73
C SER A 58 13.88 9.88 7.23
N ASP A 59 13.77 8.74 7.91
CA ASP A 59 13.88 8.60 9.37
C ASP A 59 12.93 9.54 10.15
N PHE A 60 11.79 9.90 9.56
CA PHE A 60 10.86 10.85 10.15
C PHE A 60 9.66 10.16 10.82
N MET A 61 9.37 10.54 12.06
CA MET A 61 8.26 10.00 12.84
C MET A 61 7.07 10.97 12.83
N HIS A 62 6.01 10.61 12.12
CA HIS A 62 4.74 11.34 12.11
C HIS A 62 3.88 10.95 13.30
N CYS A 63 3.71 11.87 14.25
CA CYS A 63 2.87 11.64 15.42
C CYS A 63 1.39 11.48 15.02
N THR A 64 0.77 10.42 15.52
CA THR A 64 -0.67 10.16 15.34
C THR A 64 -1.43 10.92 16.41
N THR A 65 -2.21 11.93 16.01
CA THR A 65 -2.87 12.87 16.93
C THR A 65 -4.36 12.95 16.65
N ILE A 66 -5.17 12.92 17.71
CA ILE A 66 -6.62 13.06 17.62
C ILE A 66 -6.95 14.53 17.39
N ASN A 67 -7.04 14.95 16.13
CA ASN A 67 -7.21 16.36 15.75
C ASN A 67 -8.25 16.59 14.63
N ASN A 68 -9.09 15.59 14.33
CA ASN A 68 -10.10 15.61 13.27
C ASN A 68 -9.55 15.91 11.86
N THR A 69 -8.25 15.73 11.64
CA THR A 69 -7.61 15.93 10.33
C THR A 69 -7.40 14.58 9.66
N VAL A 70 -7.72 14.52 8.36
CA VAL A 70 -7.37 13.39 7.52
C VAL A 70 -6.05 13.68 6.83
N SER A 71 -5.06 12.84 7.05
CA SER A 71 -3.75 12.91 6.40
C SER A 71 -3.70 11.94 5.22
N LEU A 72 -3.08 12.35 4.12
CA LEU A 72 -2.75 11.45 3.00
C LEU A 72 -1.32 10.95 3.17
N MET A 73 -1.17 9.64 3.27
CA MET A 73 0.11 8.96 3.35
C MET A 73 0.52 8.44 1.96
N ASN A 74 1.79 8.68 1.61
CA ASN A 74 2.39 8.10 0.41
C ASN A 74 2.72 6.61 0.66
N GLY A 75 1.96 5.70 0.07
CA GLY A 75 2.14 4.26 0.25
C GLY A 75 3.42 3.72 -0.37
N SER A 76 4.04 4.45 -1.31
CA SER A 76 5.27 3.99 -1.98
C SER A 76 6.53 4.05 -1.12
N THR A 77 6.45 4.76 0.00
CA THR A 77 7.56 4.96 0.94
C THR A 77 7.64 3.75 1.85
N ILE A 78 8.86 3.29 2.17
CA ILE A 78 9.02 2.25 3.19
C ILE A 78 8.64 2.86 4.54
N HIS A 79 7.72 2.21 5.24
CA HIS A 79 7.15 2.75 6.46
C HIS A 79 6.80 1.66 7.47
N THR A 80 6.64 2.07 8.71
CA THR A 80 6.04 1.25 9.76
C THR A 80 5.06 2.09 10.60
N ALA A 81 4.27 1.42 11.43
CA ALA A 81 3.53 2.05 12.50
C ALA A 81 4.02 1.48 13.84
N ALA A 82 4.17 2.35 14.83
CA ALA A 82 4.61 1.96 16.17
C ALA A 82 3.73 2.61 17.23
N ASN A 83 3.41 1.86 18.27
CA ASN A 83 2.69 2.34 19.44
C ASN A 83 3.55 2.18 20.69
N PHE A 84 4.09 3.29 21.20
CA PHE A 84 4.87 3.33 22.44
C PHE A 84 4.03 3.73 23.67
N GLY A 85 2.76 4.05 23.47
CA GLY A 85 1.83 4.39 24.54
C GLY A 85 1.32 3.18 25.31
N HIS A 86 0.45 3.45 26.28
CA HIS A 86 -0.18 2.45 27.14
C HIS A 86 -1.59 2.05 26.69
N ILE A 87 -2.19 2.80 25.76
CA ILE A 87 -3.50 2.49 25.16
C ILE A 87 -3.33 1.96 23.72
N PRO A 88 -4.33 1.24 23.17
CA PRO A 88 -4.35 0.92 21.76
C PRO A 88 -4.34 2.18 20.88
N ARG A 89 -3.66 2.10 19.74
CA ARG A 89 -3.80 3.07 18.66
C ARG A 89 -4.90 2.57 17.71
N ALA A 90 -5.91 3.39 17.45
CA ALA A 90 -6.95 3.12 16.47
C ALA A 90 -6.98 4.22 15.41
N GLU A 91 -6.96 3.83 14.13
CA GLU A 91 -7.12 4.75 13.00
C GLU A 91 -8.15 4.26 12.01
N LEU A 92 -8.98 5.17 11.50
CA LEU A 92 -9.72 4.93 10.27
C LEU A 92 -8.76 5.11 9.10
N VAL A 93 -8.55 4.02 8.36
CA VAL A 93 -7.69 3.98 7.17
C VAL A 93 -8.55 3.74 5.94
N VAL A 94 -8.45 4.63 4.95
CA VAL A 94 -9.16 4.50 3.66
C VAL A 94 -8.12 4.39 2.55
N ARG A 95 -8.13 3.29 1.81
CA ARG A 95 -7.25 3.10 0.64
C ARG A 95 -7.62 4.12 -0.44
N LYS A 96 -6.64 4.64 -1.13
CA LYS A 96 -6.82 5.45 -2.34
C LYS A 96 -6.71 4.54 -3.56
N LEU A 97 -7.76 4.45 -4.35
CA LEU A 97 -7.82 3.55 -5.50
C LEU A 97 -6.68 3.85 -6.50
N LEU A 98 -6.13 2.78 -7.08
CA LEU A 98 -5.20 2.91 -8.20
C LEU A 98 -5.92 3.54 -9.40
N LYS A 99 -5.18 4.31 -10.18
CA LYS A 99 -5.73 4.96 -11.38
C LYS A 99 -5.84 3.95 -12.52
N HIS A 100 -6.93 4.07 -13.28
CA HIS A 100 -7.03 3.42 -14.58
C HIS A 100 -6.28 4.24 -15.62
N ASN A 101 -5.11 3.77 -16.01
CA ASN A 101 -4.21 4.48 -16.90
C ASN A 101 -4.41 4.07 -18.36
N THR A 102 -4.19 4.98 -19.30
CA THR A 102 -4.15 4.64 -20.72
C THR A 102 -2.71 4.42 -21.15
N LEU A 103 -2.36 3.15 -21.39
CA LEU A 103 -1.02 2.75 -21.85
C LEU A 103 -0.91 2.86 -23.38
N LYS A 104 0.31 3.10 -23.89
CA LYS A 104 0.59 3.29 -25.33
C LYS A 104 0.91 1.98 -26.05
N ASP A 105 1.75 1.14 -25.45
CA ASP A 105 2.18 -0.16 -25.99
C ASP A 105 2.22 -1.17 -24.83
N PRO A 106 1.04 -1.59 -24.32
CA PRO A 106 0.96 -2.46 -23.15
C PRO A 106 1.31 -3.91 -23.49
N VAL A 107 1.96 -4.58 -22.55
CA VAL A 107 2.03 -6.04 -22.46
C VAL A 107 1.27 -6.51 -21.23
N ASN A 108 0.67 -7.69 -21.29
CA ASN A 108 0.10 -8.31 -20.10
C ASN A 108 1.18 -9.11 -19.41
N ILE A 109 1.33 -8.92 -18.10
CA ILE A 109 2.25 -9.74 -17.32
C ILE A 109 1.48 -10.50 -16.24
N ASN A 110 1.89 -11.74 -16.04
CA ASN A 110 1.54 -12.55 -14.89
C ASN A 110 2.81 -12.81 -14.10
N LEU A 111 2.80 -12.40 -12.83
CA LEU A 111 3.87 -12.69 -11.89
C LEU A 111 3.36 -13.69 -10.88
N THR A 112 3.95 -14.88 -10.89
CA THR A 112 3.69 -15.92 -9.91
C THR A 112 4.93 -16.12 -9.05
N THR A 113 4.73 -16.45 -7.79
CA THR A 113 5.83 -16.69 -6.85
C THR A 113 5.51 -17.89 -5.98
N ARG A 114 6.54 -18.59 -5.53
CA ARG A 114 6.39 -19.78 -4.67
C ARG A 114 7.13 -19.51 -3.37
N TYR A 115 6.40 -19.24 -2.31
CA TYR A 115 7.02 -18.93 -1.03
C TYR A 115 6.41 -19.60 0.19
N ASP A 116 7.23 -19.70 1.23
CA ASP A 116 6.77 -19.74 2.61
C ASP A 116 6.25 -18.34 2.98
N VAL A 117 5.06 -18.24 3.57
CA VAL A 117 4.20 -17.03 3.38
C VAL A 117 4.77 -15.75 4.02
N PHE A 118 5.73 -15.84 4.94
CA PHE A 118 6.11 -14.69 5.77
C PHE A 118 7.33 -13.90 5.30
N VAL A 119 8.46 -14.55 4.96
CA VAL A 119 9.71 -13.84 4.62
C VAL A 119 9.62 -13.24 3.22
N GLU A 120 8.99 -13.96 2.31
CA GLU A 120 8.91 -13.58 0.92
C GLU A 120 7.84 -12.51 0.69
N ARG A 121 6.78 -12.46 1.51
CA ARG A 121 5.83 -11.34 1.50
C ARG A 121 6.50 -10.03 1.92
N TYR A 122 7.32 -10.06 2.98
CA TYR A 122 8.09 -8.90 3.41
C TYR A 122 8.99 -8.39 2.27
N ARG A 123 9.73 -9.28 1.59
CA ARG A 123 10.56 -8.89 0.43
C ARG A 123 9.73 -8.32 -0.73
N PHE A 124 8.55 -8.89 -0.99
CA PHE A 124 7.64 -8.35 -1.99
C PHE A 124 7.24 -6.92 -1.66
N ASP A 125 6.83 -6.67 -0.42
CA ASP A 125 6.37 -5.35 0.03
C ASP A 125 7.50 -4.31 0.09
N ILE A 126 8.76 -4.73 0.23
CA ILE A 126 9.91 -3.82 0.20
C ILE A 126 10.39 -3.52 -1.23
N VAL A 127 10.24 -4.44 -2.17
CA VAL A 127 10.78 -4.28 -3.54
C VAL A 127 9.69 -3.87 -4.54
N PHE A 128 8.58 -4.60 -4.59
CA PHE A 128 7.56 -4.45 -5.61
C PHE A 128 6.51 -3.40 -5.26
N SER A 129 5.98 -3.41 -4.03
CA SER A 129 4.94 -2.45 -3.62
C SER A 129 5.34 -0.98 -3.84
N PRO A 130 6.57 -0.52 -3.51
CA PRO A 130 7.02 0.84 -3.81
C PRO A 130 7.00 1.15 -5.31
N TRP A 131 7.50 0.20 -6.10
CA TRP A 131 7.62 0.38 -7.54
C TRP A 131 6.25 0.40 -8.20
N LEU A 132 5.36 -0.54 -7.86
CA LEU A 132 3.99 -0.63 -8.39
C LEU A 132 3.18 0.64 -8.06
N ASN A 133 3.29 1.15 -6.83
CA ASN A 133 2.65 2.40 -6.43
C ASN A 133 3.13 3.57 -7.31
N ARG A 134 4.45 3.74 -7.44
CA ARG A 134 5.04 4.80 -8.28
C ARG A 134 4.71 4.63 -9.77
N ALA A 135 4.72 3.39 -10.26
CA ALA A 135 4.41 3.07 -11.65
C ALA A 135 2.95 3.39 -11.99
N SER A 136 2.01 3.07 -11.09
CA SER A 136 0.60 3.43 -11.24
C SER A 136 0.42 4.96 -11.31
N LYS A 137 1.08 5.71 -10.41
CA LYS A 137 1.04 7.18 -10.41
C LYS A 137 1.64 7.81 -11.66
N LYS A 138 2.65 7.17 -12.26
CA LYS A 138 3.34 7.61 -13.48
C LYS A 138 2.64 7.18 -14.78
N GLY A 139 1.57 6.39 -14.71
CA GLY A 139 0.89 5.88 -15.90
C GLY A 139 1.65 4.76 -16.62
N ILE A 140 2.52 4.03 -15.91
CA ILE A 140 3.36 2.95 -16.47
C ILE A 140 2.63 1.60 -16.43
N ILE A 141 1.71 1.43 -15.48
CA ILE A 141 0.92 0.21 -15.32
C ILE A 141 -0.57 0.52 -15.30
N ASP A 142 -1.38 -0.46 -15.68
CA ASP A 142 -2.83 -0.46 -15.55
C ASP A 142 -3.35 -1.88 -15.19
N ASN A 143 -4.64 -2.00 -14.84
CA ASN A 143 -5.31 -3.28 -14.65
C ASN A 143 -4.59 -4.23 -13.67
N PHE A 144 -4.06 -3.66 -12.57
CA PHE A 144 -3.50 -4.45 -11.48
C PHE A 144 -4.60 -5.31 -10.84
N GLU A 145 -4.39 -6.62 -10.86
CA GLU A 145 -5.34 -7.61 -10.36
C GLU A 145 -4.59 -8.64 -9.50
N PRO A 146 -4.72 -8.58 -8.16
CA PRO A 146 -4.21 -9.63 -7.28
C PRO A 146 -5.08 -10.88 -7.47
N ARG A 147 -4.51 -11.96 -8.02
CA ARG A 147 -5.20 -13.24 -8.25
C ARG A 147 -5.20 -14.10 -6.99
N SER A 148 -4.11 -14.06 -6.23
CA SER A 148 -3.96 -14.74 -4.94
C SER A 148 -2.87 -14.06 -4.11
N GLU A 149 -2.56 -14.61 -2.94
CA GLU A 149 -1.41 -14.16 -2.15
C GLU A 149 -0.07 -14.35 -2.88
N THR A 150 0.01 -15.21 -3.90
CA THR A 150 1.25 -15.57 -4.62
C THR A 150 1.19 -15.29 -6.12
N GLU A 151 0.16 -14.60 -6.59
CA GLU A 151 -0.05 -14.38 -8.02
C GLU A 151 -0.72 -13.03 -8.28
N MET A 152 -0.19 -12.29 -9.24
CA MET A 152 -0.78 -11.04 -9.71
C MET A 152 -0.72 -10.93 -11.23
N ASN A 153 -1.72 -10.26 -11.78
CA ASN A 153 -1.73 -9.79 -13.15
C ASN A 153 -1.62 -8.27 -13.17
N LEU A 154 -0.95 -7.73 -14.19
CA LEU A 154 -1.00 -6.29 -14.49
C LEU A 154 -0.68 -6.05 -15.97
N GLN A 155 -1.10 -4.90 -16.48
CA GLN A 155 -0.63 -4.39 -17.76
C GLN A 155 0.53 -3.44 -17.53
N LEU A 156 1.59 -3.61 -18.31
CA LEU A 156 2.83 -2.86 -18.20
C LEU A 156 3.17 -2.22 -19.54
N GLU A 157 3.60 -0.96 -19.53
CA GLU A 157 4.21 -0.36 -20.73
C GLU A 157 5.45 -1.13 -21.14
N LYS A 158 5.49 -1.63 -22.38
CA LYS A 158 6.53 -2.52 -22.89
C LYS A 158 7.95 -1.99 -22.67
N SER A 159 8.14 -0.67 -22.71
CA SER A 159 9.44 -0.04 -22.47
C SER A 159 10.00 -0.25 -21.06
N TYR A 160 9.19 -0.71 -20.11
CA TYR A 160 9.58 -0.95 -18.71
C TYR A 160 9.75 -2.44 -18.36
N ILE A 161 9.67 -3.35 -19.33
CA ILE A 161 9.84 -4.80 -19.09
C ILE A 161 11.21 -5.11 -18.47
N ASP A 162 12.28 -4.53 -19.00
CA ASP A 162 13.64 -4.83 -18.51
C ASP A 162 13.88 -4.26 -17.11
N GLU A 163 13.30 -3.08 -16.80
CA GLU A 163 13.29 -2.53 -15.45
C GLU A 163 12.55 -3.48 -14.48
N PHE A 164 11.38 -3.98 -14.88
CA PHE A 164 10.59 -4.90 -14.06
C PHE A 164 11.30 -6.24 -13.84
N LYS A 165 11.98 -6.79 -14.85
CA LYS A 165 12.85 -7.97 -14.70
C LYS A 165 13.99 -7.72 -13.72
N GLY A 166 14.59 -6.53 -13.75
CA GLY A 166 15.60 -6.11 -12.77
C GLY A 166 15.09 -6.15 -11.33
N LEU A 167 13.80 -5.83 -11.09
CA LEU A 167 13.19 -5.97 -9.75
C LEU A 167 13.11 -7.43 -9.30
N ILE A 168 12.79 -8.35 -10.22
CA ILE A 168 12.71 -9.78 -9.92
C ILE A 168 14.09 -10.33 -9.53
N GLU A 169 15.12 -9.97 -10.30
CA GLU A 169 16.50 -10.33 -10.00
C GLU A 169 16.96 -9.74 -8.65
N PHE A 170 16.65 -8.47 -8.40
CA PHE A 170 16.99 -7.78 -7.16
C PHE A 170 16.28 -8.36 -5.92
N ALA A 171 15.00 -8.73 -6.06
CA ALA A 171 14.22 -9.27 -4.96
C ALA A 171 14.79 -10.60 -4.43
N ASN A 172 15.53 -11.33 -5.27
CA ASN A 172 16.07 -12.66 -4.98
C ASN A 172 14.97 -13.60 -4.45
N LEU A 173 13.81 -13.54 -5.10
CA LEU A 173 12.65 -14.37 -4.81
C LEU A 173 12.44 -15.38 -5.95
N PRO A 174 11.98 -16.62 -5.65
CA PRO A 174 11.64 -17.60 -6.68
C PRO A 174 10.34 -17.18 -7.39
N MET A 175 10.48 -16.29 -8.37
CA MET A 175 9.37 -15.77 -9.17
C MET A 175 9.43 -16.25 -10.60
N GLU A 176 8.26 -16.48 -11.18
CA GLU A 176 8.04 -16.78 -12.58
C GLU A 176 7.28 -15.61 -13.22
N LEU A 177 7.88 -15.01 -14.25
CA LEU A 177 7.26 -13.94 -15.03
C LEU A 177 6.84 -14.50 -16.39
N LYS A 178 5.55 -14.36 -16.71
CA LYS A 178 5.00 -14.59 -18.05
C LYS A 178 4.58 -13.27 -18.66
N ILE A 179 4.82 -13.12 -19.96
CA ILE A 179 4.54 -11.90 -20.72
C ILE A 179 3.78 -12.32 -21.98
N ASP A 180 2.57 -11.78 -22.14
CA ASP A 180 1.66 -12.02 -23.28
C ASP A 180 1.41 -10.72 -24.07
#